data_AF-A0A014N1D7-F1
#
_entry.id   AF-A0A014N1D7-F1
#
_cell.length_a   1.000
_cell.length_b   1.000
_cell.length_c   1.000
_cell.angle_alpha   90.00
_cell.angle_beta   90.00
_cell.angle_gamma   90.00
#
_symmetry.space_group_name_H-M   'P 1'
#
loop_
_entity.id
_entity.type
_entity.pdbx_description
1 polymer ?
#
loop_
_entity_poly.entity_id
_entity_poly.type
_entity_poly.pdbx_seq_one_letter_code
_entity_poly.pdbx_strand_id
1 'polypeptide(L)'
;MRPSLFLILPAAVALRTCKLTPSNSAWPSMRELAALNSSIGGALLQTRPAASSCYRGNPFHSPIECKTVNASWSESAFHASLPESITSPLYANNSCLPPDAPGYNATAGCTLGGYPNYVVNATNDVQIAVAARWASHRNICIVIKGTGYDLNKR
;
A
#
# COMPACT_ATOMS: atom_id res chain seq x y z
N MET A 1 -7.35 -25.64 60.37
CA MET A 1 -7.02 -26.00 58.98
C MET A 1 -7.68 -24.98 58.06
N ARG A 2 -6.92 -24.09 57.42
CA ARG A 2 -7.44 -23.09 56.46
C ARG A 2 -7.21 -23.62 55.05
N PRO A 3 -8.23 -23.74 54.18
CA PRO A 3 -8.03 -24.17 52.81
C PRO A 3 -7.48 -22.98 52.01
N SER A 4 -6.29 -23.15 51.43
CA SER A 4 -5.73 -22.21 50.46
C SER A 4 -6.49 -22.35 49.14
N LEU A 5 -7.26 -21.32 48.79
CA LEU A 5 -7.84 -21.17 47.45
C LEU A 5 -6.74 -20.71 46.50
N PHE A 6 -6.32 -21.60 45.60
CA PHE A 6 -5.51 -21.23 44.44
C PHE A 6 -6.42 -20.60 43.38
N LEU A 7 -6.24 -19.30 43.15
CA LEU A 7 -6.81 -18.60 42.01
C LEU A 7 -6.05 -19.01 40.74
N ILE A 8 -6.70 -19.80 39.88
CA ILE A 8 -6.23 -20.06 38.53
C ILE A 8 -6.56 -18.83 37.68
N LEU A 9 -5.55 -18.02 37.37
CA LEU A 9 -5.69 -16.94 36.38
C LEU A 9 -5.85 -17.57 34.98
N PRO A 10 -6.91 -17.24 34.23
CA PRO A 10 -7.03 -17.69 32.85
C PRO A 10 -5.90 -17.07 32.03
N ALA A 11 -5.15 -17.91 31.32
CA ALA A 11 -4.16 -17.44 30.36
C ALA A 11 -4.87 -16.60 29.29
N ALA A 12 -4.49 -15.34 29.16
CA ALA A 12 -4.97 -14.47 28.10
C ALA A 12 -4.48 -15.04 26.75
N VAL A 13 -5.37 -15.67 26.01
CA VAL A 13 -5.11 -16.04 24.62
C VAL A 13 -5.12 -14.75 23.80
N ALA A 14 -3.95 -14.20 23.52
CA ALA A 14 -3.82 -13.11 22.57
C ALA A 14 -4.22 -13.64 21.18
N LEU A 15 -5.45 -13.35 20.74
CA LEU A 15 -5.86 -13.55 19.35
C LEU A 15 -4.92 -12.74 18.47
N ARG A 16 -4.08 -13.41 17.70
CA ARG A 16 -3.26 -12.76 16.66
C ARG A 16 -4.20 -12.28 15.55
N THR A 17 -4.65 -11.04 15.66
CA THR A 17 -5.46 -10.39 14.63
C THR A 17 -4.55 -9.95 13.48
N CYS A 18 -4.71 -10.58 12.31
CA CYS A 18 -4.04 -10.12 11.10
C CYS A 18 -4.49 -8.71 10.74
N LYS A 19 -3.61 -7.94 10.09
CA LYS A 19 -4.01 -6.66 9.48
C LYS A 19 -5.04 -6.90 8.38
N LEU A 20 -5.97 -5.96 8.23
CA LEU A 20 -6.95 -6.01 7.16
C LEU A 20 -6.28 -5.83 5.80
N THR A 21 -6.83 -6.54 4.82
CA THR A 21 -6.48 -6.49 3.41
C THR A 21 -7.77 -6.34 2.59
N PRO A 22 -7.70 -5.93 1.31
CA PRO A 22 -8.88 -5.75 0.47
C PRO A 22 -9.80 -6.97 0.32
N SER A 23 -9.29 -8.19 0.59
CA SER A 23 -10.11 -9.41 0.54
C SER A 23 -10.91 -9.67 1.83
N ASN A 24 -10.65 -8.92 2.91
CA ASN A 24 -11.41 -9.06 4.15
C ASN A 24 -12.74 -8.31 4.05
N SER A 25 -13.82 -8.91 4.56
CA SER A 25 -15.15 -8.29 4.60
C SER A 25 -15.21 -6.98 5.40
N ALA A 26 -14.30 -6.81 6.36
CA ALA A 26 -14.17 -5.60 7.17
C ALA A 26 -13.34 -4.49 6.51
N TRP A 27 -12.85 -4.70 5.27
CA TRP A 27 -12.13 -3.67 4.52
C TRP A 27 -12.99 -2.41 4.35
N PRO A 28 -12.42 -1.19 4.47
CA PRO A 28 -13.20 0.04 4.36
C PRO A 28 -13.96 0.14 3.04
N SER A 29 -15.24 0.49 3.16
CA SER A 29 -16.10 0.84 2.04
C SER A 29 -15.64 2.14 1.38
N MET A 30 -16.10 2.37 0.14
CA MET A 30 -15.85 3.62 -0.59
C MET A 30 -16.33 4.85 0.18
N ARG A 31 -17.41 4.73 0.96
CA ARG A 31 -17.92 5.84 1.79
C ARG A 31 -16.97 6.18 2.93
N GLU A 32 -16.39 5.16 3.57
CA GLU A 32 -15.45 5.36 4.68
C GLU A 32 -14.11 5.92 4.19
N LEU A 33 -13.65 5.49 3.00
CA LEU A 33 -12.47 6.04 2.34
C LEU A 33 -12.71 7.49 1.89
N ALA A 34 -13.89 7.81 1.36
CA ALA A 34 -14.26 9.19 1.03
C ALA A 34 -14.32 10.09 2.26
N ALA A 35 -14.85 9.59 3.39
CA ALA A 35 -14.86 10.32 4.64
C ALA A 35 -13.44 10.58 5.18
N LEU A 36 -12.54 9.60 5.08
CA LEU A 36 -11.11 9.81 5.36
C LEU A 36 -10.53 10.87 4.43
N ASN A 37 -10.78 10.78 3.12
CA ASN A 37 -10.24 11.71 2.15
C ASN A 37 -10.67 13.17 2.47
N SER A 38 -11.95 13.38 2.81
CA SER A 38 -12.44 14.68 3.24
C SER A 38 -11.78 15.17 4.53
N SER A 39 -11.53 14.30 5.50
CA SER A 39 -10.92 14.69 6.78
C SER A 39 -9.44 15.07 6.67
N ILE A 40 -8.76 14.63 5.60
CA ILE A 40 -7.37 14.98 5.28
C ILE A 40 -7.25 15.97 4.13
N GLY A 41 -8.34 16.65 3.75
CA GLY A 41 -8.34 17.71 2.75
C GLY A 41 -8.09 17.25 1.32
N GLY A 42 -8.55 16.05 0.96
CA GLY A 42 -8.42 15.51 -0.40
C GLY A 42 -7.09 14.82 -0.68
N ALA A 43 -6.26 14.56 0.34
CA ALA A 43 -4.92 14.01 0.18
C ALA A 43 -4.86 12.47 -0.01
N LEU A 44 -5.99 11.76 -0.06
CA LEU A 44 -6.03 10.32 -0.28
C LEU A 44 -6.00 10.00 -1.78
N LEU A 45 -4.98 9.27 -2.20
CA LEU A 45 -4.80 8.79 -3.56
C LEU A 45 -5.09 7.30 -3.65
N GLN A 46 -5.81 6.88 -4.68
CA GLN A 46 -5.87 5.47 -5.05
C GLN A 46 -4.61 5.10 -5.84
N THR A 47 -3.98 3.99 -5.48
CA THR A 47 -2.75 3.56 -6.13
C THR A 47 -2.95 3.22 -7.60
N ARG A 48 -2.10 3.78 -8.45
CA ARG A 48 -2.10 3.56 -9.90
C ARG A 48 -0.68 3.32 -10.39
N PRO A 49 -0.18 2.07 -10.39
CA PRO A 49 1.20 1.78 -10.78
C PRO A 49 1.48 2.36 -12.17
N ALA A 50 2.55 3.14 -12.32
CA ALA A 50 2.90 3.78 -13.58
C ALA A 50 2.89 2.82 -14.77
N ALA A 51 3.48 1.62 -14.60
CA ALA A 51 3.56 0.57 -15.62
C ALA A 51 2.22 -0.03 -16.05
N SER A 52 1.10 0.30 -15.39
CA SER A 52 -0.23 -0.15 -15.82
C SER A 52 -0.53 0.24 -17.27
N SER A 53 -0.04 1.39 -17.74
CA SER A 53 -0.22 1.84 -19.13
C SER A 53 0.45 0.93 -20.16
N CYS A 54 1.39 0.09 -19.75
CA CYS A 54 2.04 -0.90 -20.62
C CYS A 54 1.22 -2.19 -20.81
N TYR A 55 0.09 -2.32 -20.11
CA TYR A 55 -0.79 -3.47 -20.23
C TYR A 55 -2.06 -3.09 -20.99
N ARG A 56 -2.64 -4.06 -21.69
CA ARG A 56 -3.87 -3.88 -22.46
C ARG A 56 -4.98 -3.28 -21.58
N GLY A 57 -5.55 -2.17 -22.03
CA GLY A 57 -6.66 -1.50 -21.35
C GLY A 57 -6.26 -0.66 -20.13
N ASN A 58 -4.97 -0.59 -19.77
CA ASN A 58 -4.47 0.19 -18.65
C ASN A 58 -5.28 -0.04 -17.37
N PRO A 59 -5.18 -1.23 -16.73
CA PRO A 59 -6.13 -1.70 -15.71
C PRO A 59 -6.25 -0.80 -14.47
N PHE A 60 -5.25 0.01 -14.17
CA PHE A 60 -5.26 0.99 -13.08
C PHE A 60 -5.37 2.45 -13.55
N HIS A 61 -5.60 2.70 -14.84
CA HIS A 61 -5.72 4.04 -15.41
C HIS A 61 -4.52 4.94 -15.07
N SER A 62 -3.31 4.39 -15.23
CA SER A 62 -2.08 5.17 -15.10
C SER A 62 -2.10 6.33 -16.10
N PRO A 63 -1.85 7.58 -15.66
CA PRO A 63 -1.80 8.73 -16.56
C PRO A 63 -0.46 8.84 -17.31
N ILE A 64 0.51 7.96 -17.02
CA ILE A 64 1.87 8.04 -17.58
C ILE A 64 1.95 7.08 -18.76
N GLU A 65 2.28 7.60 -19.94
CA GLU A 65 2.44 6.81 -21.16
C GLU A 65 3.49 5.70 -21.00
N CYS A 66 3.20 4.50 -21.51
CA CYS A 66 4.10 3.35 -21.36
C CYS A 66 5.51 3.65 -21.89
N LYS A 67 5.62 4.40 -22.98
CA LYS A 67 6.91 4.82 -23.55
C LYS A 67 7.75 5.59 -22.52
N THR A 68 7.13 6.50 -21.77
CA THR A 68 7.80 7.27 -20.71
C THR A 68 8.16 6.38 -19.55
N VAL A 69 7.23 5.51 -19.11
CA VAL A 69 7.51 4.56 -18.02
C VAL A 69 8.71 3.68 -18.35
N ASN A 70 8.75 3.13 -19.56
CA ASN A 70 9.81 2.23 -19.98
C ASN A 70 11.17 2.94 -20.08
N ALA A 71 11.19 4.17 -20.61
CA ALA A 71 12.41 4.97 -20.73
C ALA A 71 13.00 5.38 -19.36
N SER A 72 12.14 5.71 -18.39
CA SER A 72 12.56 6.22 -17.08
C SER A 72 12.60 5.14 -15.98
N TRP A 73 12.30 3.88 -16.30
CA TRP A 73 12.14 2.82 -15.29
C TRP A 73 13.41 2.55 -14.47
N SER A 74 14.59 2.75 -15.04
CA SER A 74 15.86 2.56 -14.31
C SER A 74 16.24 3.78 -13.45
N GLU A 75 15.51 4.89 -13.55
CA GLU A 75 15.83 6.14 -12.86
C GLU A 75 15.21 6.16 -11.47
N SER A 76 16.04 6.22 -10.42
CA SER A 76 15.53 6.33 -9.04
C SER A 76 14.69 7.58 -8.81
N ALA A 77 14.97 8.67 -9.53
CA ALA A 77 14.21 9.91 -9.44
C ALA A 77 12.77 9.74 -9.96
N PHE A 78 12.58 8.95 -11.03
CA PHE A 78 11.26 8.62 -11.55
C PHE A 78 10.42 7.90 -10.48
N HIS A 79 10.96 6.83 -9.88
CA HIS A 79 10.29 6.12 -8.78
C HIS A 79 10.04 7.01 -7.55
N ALA A 80 10.98 7.89 -7.19
CA ALA A 80 10.83 8.80 -6.07
C ALA A 80 9.69 9.80 -6.26
N SER A 81 9.51 10.30 -7.48
CA SER A 81 8.47 11.26 -7.84
C SER A 81 7.04 10.70 -7.80
N LEU A 82 6.90 9.37 -7.84
CA LEU A 82 5.61 8.69 -7.87
C LEU A 82 5.22 8.21 -6.47
N PRO A 83 4.00 8.52 -5.99
CA PRO A 83 3.61 8.27 -4.60
C PRO A 83 3.61 6.79 -4.22
N GLU A 84 3.24 5.92 -5.16
CA GLU A 84 3.15 4.48 -4.95
C GLU A 84 4.43 3.70 -5.30
N SER A 85 5.30 4.29 -6.12
CA SER A 85 6.37 3.56 -6.80
C SER A 85 7.57 3.31 -5.88
N ILE A 86 8.26 2.19 -6.10
CA ILE A 86 9.47 1.78 -5.38
C ILE A 86 10.56 1.40 -6.37
N THR A 87 11.83 1.65 -6.02
CA THR A 87 12.97 1.36 -6.92
C THR A 87 13.21 -0.14 -7.11
N SER A 88 12.80 -0.95 -6.12
CA SER A 88 12.98 -2.40 -6.13
C SER A 88 11.62 -3.09 -6.31
N PRO A 89 11.12 -3.25 -7.55
CA PRO A 89 9.78 -3.80 -7.80
C PRO A 89 9.62 -5.27 -7.35
N LEU A 90 10.72 -5.98 -7.10
CA LEU A 90 10.72 -7.29 -6.45
C LEU A 90 9.94 -7.27 -5.12
N TYR A 91 10.03 -6.18 -4.35
CA TYR A 91 9.32 -6.05 -3.09
C TYR A 91 7.81 -5.83 -3.24
N ALA A 92 7.39 -5.34 -4.41
CA ALA A 92 6.01 -5.33 -4.86
C ALA A 92 5.60 -6.64 -5.56
N ASN A 93 6.45 -7.68 -5.54
CA ASN A 93 6.24 -8.98 -6.17
C ASN A 93 6.28 -8.94 -7.71
N ASN A 94 7.03 -8.01 -8.31
CA ASN A 94 7.11 -7.85 -9.78
C ASN A 94 5.72 -7.81 -10.45
N SER A 95 4.74 -7.26 -9.73
CA SER A 95 3.31 -7.40 -10.02
C SER A 95 2.82 -6.52 -11.18
N CYS A 96 3.58 -5.48 -11.51
CA CYS A 96 3.29 -4.56 -12.59
C CYS A 96 4.60 -3.91 -13.06
N LEU A 97 5.09 -4.35 -14.21
CA LEU A 97 6.40 -3.99 -14.76
C LEU A 97 6.23 -3.48 -16.21
N PRO A 98 7.05 -2.53 -16.68
CA PRO A 98 7.09 -2.22 -18.10
C PRO A 98 7.87 -3.30 -18.88
N PRO A 99 7.74 -3.37 -20.22
CA PRO A 99 8.28 -4.46 -21.03
C PRO A 99 9.79 -4.72 -20.90
N ASP A 100 10.61 -3.68 -20.74
CA ASP A 100 12.08 -3.85 -20.67
C ASP A 100 12.58 -4.12 -19.25
N ALA A 101 11.70 -4.13 -18.25
CA ALA A 101 12.08 -4.41 -16.88
C ALA A 101 12.35 -5.91 -16.65
N PRO A 102 13.41 -6.26 -15.89
CA PRO A 102 13.68 -7.65 -15.53
C PRO A 102 12.50 -8.31 -14.82
N GLY A 103 12.10 -9.50 -15.30
CA GLY A 103 10.96 -10.25 -14.75
C GLY A 103 9.60 -9.85 -15.32
N TYR A 104 9.54 -8.95 -16.30
CA TYR A 104 8.31 -8.64 -17.03
C TYR A 104 7.71 -9.89 -17.67
N ASN A 105 6.40 -10.03 -17.56
CA ASN A 105 5.63 -11.07 -18.23
C ASN A 105 4.31 -10.49 -18.75
N ALA A 106 4.19 -10.39 -20.08
CA ALA A 106 3.00 -9.87 -20.75
C ALA A 106 1.72 -10.68 -20.46
N THR A 107 1.85 -11.96 -20.12
CA THR A 107 0.72 -12.85 -19.81
C THR A 107 0.26 -12.78 -18.35
N ALA A 108 1.11 -12.32 -17.43
CA ALA A 108 0.80 -12.24 -16.00
C ALA A 108 -0.14 -11.07 -15.63
N GLY A 109 -0.32 -10.11 -16.54
CA GLY A 109 -1.09 -8.89 -16.29
C GLY A 109 -0.41 -7.92 -15.31
N CYS A 110 -1.09 -6.82 -15.00
CA CYS A 110 -0.67 -5.86 -13.98
C CYS A 110 -1.61 -5.96 -12.79
N THR A 111 -1.05 -6.10 -11.59
CA THR A 111 -1.78 -6.11 -10.31
C THR A 111 -1.05 -5.23 -9.29
N LEU A 112 -1.71 -4.86 -8.19
CA LEU A 112 -1.03 -4.12 -7.13
C LEU A 112 0.04 -4.97 -6.43
N GLY A 113 -0.19 -6.27 -6.23
CA GLY A 113 0.76 -7.12 -5.52
C GLY A 113 1.13 -6.54 -4.15
N GLY A 114 2.40 -6.19 -3.97
CA GLY A 114 2.90 -5.57 -2.72
C GLY A 114 2.80 -4.03 -2.66
N TYR A 115 2.30 -3.35 -3.69
CA TYR A 115 2.03 -1.92 -3.62
C TYR A 115 0.90 -1.60 -2.62
N PRO A 116 0.91 -0.43 -1.96
CA PRO A 116 -0.19 0.00 -1.11
C PRO A 116 -1.48 0.13 -1.94
N ASN A 117 -2.65 -0.04 -1.33
CA ASN A 117 -3.93 0.17 -2.03
C ASN A 117 -4.28 1.66 -2.16
N TYR A 118 -3.91 2.43 -1.15
CA TYR A 118 -4.09 3.87 -1.08
C TYR A 118 -2.82 4.52 -0.53
N VAL A 119 -2.54 5.74 -0.97
CA VAL A 119 -1.43 6.55 -0.49
C VAL A 119 -1.97 7.87 0.02
N VAL A 120 -1.49 8.33 1.17
CA VAL A 120 -1.77 9.68 1.65
C VAL A 120 -0.63 10.59 1.18
N ASN A 121 -0.94 11.51 0.28
CA ASN A 121 0.02 12.53 -0.18
C ASN A 121 0.12 13.65 0.86
N ALA A 122 0.77 13.35 1.98
CA ALA A 122 0.83 14.25 3.12
C ALA A 122 1.73 15.46 2.85
N THR A 123 1.20 16.66 3.05
CA THR A 123 1.93 17.93 2.97
C THR A 123 2.02 18.64 4.33
N ASN A 124 1.39 18.08 5.37
CA ASN A 124 1.44 18.55 6.75
C ASN A 124 1.28 17.39 7.75
N ASP A 125 1.63 17.66 8.99
CA ASP A 125 1.58 16.73 10.12
C ASP A 125 0.15 16.31 10.50
N VAL A 126 -0.83 17.20 10.35
CA VAL A 126 -2.25 16.90 10.64
C VAL A 126 -2.75 15.76 9.75
N GLN A 127 -2.46 15.78 8.45
CA GLN A 127 -2.83 14.70 7.53
C GLN A 127 -2.23 13.35 7.94
N ILE A 128 -0.95 13.35 8.34
CA ILE A 128 -0.25 12.15 8.82
C ILE A 128 -0.93 11.62 10.08
N ALA A 129 -1.17 12.48 11.07
CA ALA A 129 -1.75 12.10 12.35
C ALA A 129 -3.18 11.54 12.19
N VAL A 130 -4.02 12.18 11.38
CA VAL A 130 -5.39 11.74 11.10
C VAL A 130 -5.39 10.40 10.38
N ALA A 131 -4.60 10.24 9.31
CA ALA A 131 -4.54 9.01 8.55
C ALA A 131 -3.98 7.84 9.36
N ALA A 132 -2.88 8.05 10.10
CA ALA A 132 -2.27 7.02 10.92
C ALA A 132 -3.21 6.55 12.05
N ARG A 133 -3.91 7.48 12.71
CA ARG A 133 -4.93 7.14 13.72
C ARG A 133 -6.08 6.35 13.10
N TRP A 134 -6.59 6.79 11.96
CA TRP A 134 -7.68 6.11 11.27
C TRP A 134 -7.29 4.69 10.83
N ALA A 135 -6.12 4.52 10.22
CA ALA A 135 -5.62 3.21 9.78
C ALA A 135 -5.38 2.27 10.97
N SER A 136 -4.85 2.79 12.07
CA SER A 136 -4.66 2.02 13.31
C SER A 136 -5.99 1.55 13.90
N HIS A 137 -6.99 2.43 13.99
CA HIS A 137 -8.33 2.08 14.46
C HIS A 137 -9.01 1.05 13.56
N ARG A 138 -8.75 1.09 12.25
CA ARG A 138 -9.24 0.11 11.27
C ARG A 138 -8.41 -1.17 11.18
N ASN A 139 -7.33 -1.28 11.97
CA ASN A 139 -6.39 -2.40 11.88
C ASN A 139 -5.82 -2.61 10.46
N ILE A 140 -5.57 -1.52 9.73
CA ILE A 140 -4.94 -1.51 8.40
C ILE A 140 -3.42 -1.39 8.57
N CYS A 141 -2.67 -2.04 7.68
CA CYS A 141 -1.22 -1.93 7.65
C CYS A 141 -0.81 -0.51 7.20
N ILE A 142 0.09 0.13 7.95
CA ILE A 142 0.68 1.42 7.61
C ILE A 142 2.06 1.15 7.05
N VAL A 143 2.35 1.70 5.87
CA VAL A 143 3.66 1.68 5.23
C VAL A 143 4.08 3.13 5.00
N ILE A 144 5.35 3.43 5.23
CA ILE A 144 5.89 4.79 5.11
C ILE A 144 6.87 4.82 3.94
N LYS A 145 6.60 5.67 2.95
CA LYS A 145 7.49 5.90 1.82
C LYS A 145 8.09 7.30 1.90
N GLY A 146 9.41 7.40 1.90
CA GLY A 146 10.14 8.61 1.52
C GLY A 146 10.35 8.63 0.01
N THR A 147 11.53 8.21 -0.44
CA THR A 147 11.86 8.10 -1.88
C THR A 147 11.47 6.76 -2.51
N GLY A 148 11.18 5.72 -1.72
CA GLY A 148 10.94 4.37 -2.24
C GLY A 148 12.22 3.62 -2.63
N TYR A 149 13.39 4.19 -2.32
CA TYR A 149 14.66 3.49 -2.35
C TYR A 149 14.83 2.70 -1.05
N ASP A 150 14.58 1.39 -1.12
CA ASP A 150 14.84 0.48 -0.03
C ASP A 150 15.33 -0.86 -0.58
N LEU A 151 16.30 -1.44 0.14
CA LEU A 151 16.97 -2.70 -0.19
C LEU A 151 16.55 -3.83 0.76
N ASN A 152 15.55 -3.61 1.64
CA ASN A 152 15.15 -4.58 2.68
C ASN A 152 13.62 -4.69 2.93
N LYS A 153 12.76 -4.15 2.06
CA LYS A 153 11.28 -4.18 2.18
C LYS A 153 10.74 -3.73 3.55
N ARG A 154 11.10 -2.53 3.98
CA ARG A 154 10.66 -1.89 5.22
C ARG A 154 9.37 -1.09 5.04
#